data_AF-A0A1V4WY11-F1
#
_entry.id   AF-A0A1V4WY11-F1
#
_cell.length_a   1.000
_cell.length_b   1.000
_cell.length_c   1.000
_cell.angle_alpha   90.00
_cell.angle_beta   90.00
_cell.angle_gamma   90.00
#
_symmetry.space_group_name_H-M   'P 1'
#
loop_
_entity.id
_entity.type
_entity.pdbx_description
1 polymer ?
#
loop_
_entity_poly.entity_id
_entity_poly.type
_entity_poly.pdbx_seq_one_letter_code
_entity_poly.pdbx_strand_id
1 'polypeptide(L)'
;MSYVLAVLAVGFIILIHETGHFIAAKLAGIPIRTFSIGFGPKLYALERGGTEYRLSLIPLGGYVMPDIDDEKAFFDLPVLRRVVLAAGGPAASMALPFFCFALSDALRFGPGFGNLLFQPLEQTATAFIKIASVIPLLFTHHGELSGIAGIVSQGGRFIGTDGHNLLSFTALMSINLAVLNLLPIPVLDGGKIVMYAMEKLSRKVVRLHYPLSIAGWALMLAVMIYATVLDVGRMI
;
A
#
# COMPACT_ATOMS: atom_id res chain seq x y z
N MET A 1 -15.68 0.60 -19.50
CA MET A 1 -14.76 1.74 -19.25
C MET A 1 -14.44 1.89 -17.75
N SER A 2 -15.44 1.96 -16.87
CA SER A 2 -15.24 2.19 -15.43
C SER A 2 -14.44 1.10 -14.69
N TYR A 3 -14.59 -0.18 -15.04
CA TYR A 3 -13.77 -1.26 -14.46
C TYR A 3 -12.28 -1.13 -14.80
N VAL A 4 -11.95 -0.70 -16.02
CA VAL A 4 -10.55 -0.45 -16.43
C VAL A 4 -9.97 0.69 -15.58
N LEU A 5 -10.74 1.76 -15.37
CA LEU A 5 -10.33 2.86 -14.49
C LEU A 5 -10.13 2.40 -13.04
N ALA A 6 -10.99 1.51 -12.52
CA ALA A 6 -10.82 0.93 -11.19
C ALA A 6 -9.52 0.13 -11.08
N VAL A 7 -9.22 -0.73 -12.07
CA VAL A 7 -7.98 -1.50 -12.12
C VAL A 7 -6.75 -0.60 -12.20
N LEU A 8 -6.79 0.43 -13.06
CA LEU A 8 -5.71 1.41 -13.18
C LEU A 8 -5.53 2.21 -11.88
N ALA A 9 -6.62 2.58 -11.20
CA ALA A 9 -6.56 3.27 -9.92
C ALA A 9 -5.91 2.38 -8.84
N VAL A 10 -6.29 1.11 -8.74
CA VAL A 10 -5.66 0.16 -7.80
C VAL A 10 -4.16 0.00 -8.12
N GLY A 11 -3.80 -0.18 -9.39
CA GLY A 11 -2.40 -0.25 -9.81
C GLY A 11 -1.61 1.02 -9.47
N PHE A 12 -2.20 2.19 -9.67
CA PHE A 12 -1.62 3.48 -9.32
C PHE A 12 -1.43 3.66 -7.81
N ILE A 13 -2.40 3.25 -6.99
CA ILE A 13 -2.30 3.32 -5.52
C ILE A 13 -1.14 2.46 -5.02
N ILE A 14 -1.01 1.23 -5.53
CA ILE A 14 0.10 0.34 -5.18
C ILE A 14 1.43 0.96 -5.65
N LEU A 15 1.49 1.55 -6.85
CA LEU A 15 2.70 2.23 -7.30
C LEU A 15 3.11 3.39 -6.37
N ILE A 16 2.15 4.21 -5.91
CA ILE A 16 2.43 5.29 -4.96
C ILE A 16 2.95 4.74 -3.62
N HIS A 17 2.37 3.64 -3.13
CA HIS A 17 2.86 2.92 -1.97
C HIS A 17 4.32 2.47 -2.14
N GLU A 18 4.64 1.76 -3.23
CA GLU A 18 6.00 1.31 -3.51
C GLU A 18 6.98 2.48 -3.68
N THR A 19 6.53 3.57 -4.30
CA THR A 19 7.31 4.81 -4.41
C THR A 19 7.66 5.37 -3.04
N GLY A 20 6.75 5.25 -2.06
CA GLY A 20 7.00 5.60 -0.66
C GLY A 20 8.17 4.83 -0.05
N HIS A 21 8.20 3.50 -0.22
CA HIS A 21 9.35 2.68 0.21
C HIS A 21 10.65 3.09 -0.49
N PHE A 22 10.58 3.34 -1.80
CA PHE A 22 11.75 3.73 -2.58
C PHE A 22 12.35 5.06 -2.08
N ILE A 23 11.51 6.08 -1.91
CA ILE A 23 11.94 7.39 -1.39
C ILE A 23 12.49 7.23 0.03
N ALA A 24 11.81 6.49 0.90
CA ALA A 24 12.25 6.27 2.27
C ALA A 24 13.59 5.52 2.35
N ALA A 25 13.81 4.51 1.51
CA ALA A 25 15.09 3.83 1.38
C ALA A 25 16.22 4.80 1.00
N LYS A 26 16.00 5.60 -0.06
CA LYS A 26 17.00 6.56 -0.54
C LYS A 26 17.32 7.61 0.52
N LEU A 27 16.31 8.13 1.23
CA LEU A 27 16.50 9.07 2.35
C LEU A 27 17.22 8.42 3.55
N ALA A 28 16.98 7.13 3.81
CA ALA A 28 17.67 6.37 4.85
C ALA A 28 19.09 5.91 4.44
N GLY A 29 19.52 6.17 3.20
CA GLY A 29 20.81 5.72 2.68
C GLY A 29 20.90 4.19 2.48
N ILE A 30 19.78 3.53 2.21
CA ILE A 30 19.73 2.12 1.83
C ILE A 30 19.84 2.04 0.29
N PRO A 31 20.84 1.34 -0.27
CA PRO A 31 20.96 1.18 -1.70
C PRO A 31 19.80 0.32 -2.23
N ILE A 32 19.25 0.71 -3.38
CA ILE A 32 18.14 0.02 -4.04
C ILE A 32 18.64 -0.49 -5.38
N ARG A 33 18.58 -1.81 -5.58
CA ARG A 33 18.97 -2.47 -6.81
C ARG A 33 17.95 -2.24 -7.91
N THR A 34 16.67 -2.43 -7.58
CA THR A 34 15.58 -2.38 -8.56
C THR A 34 14.38 -1.63 -8.01
N PHE A 35 13.87 -0.70 -8.81
CA PHE A 35 12.54 -0.12 -8.65
C PHE A 35 11.71 -0.48 -9.88
N SER A 36 10.70 -1.34 -9.71
CA SER A 36 9.88 -1.81 -10.82
C SER A 36 8.49 -1.20 -10.77
N ILE A 37 8.04 -0.70 -11.92
CA ILE A 37 6.64 -0.41 -12.19
C ILE A 37 6.06 -1.64 -12.89
N GLY A 38 5.13 -2.30 -12.22
CA GLY A 38 4.52 -3.54 -12.66
C GLY A 38 5.34 -4.80 -12.36
N PHE A 39 4.82 -5.93 -12.83
CA PHE A 39 5.36 -7.27 -12.61
C PHE A 39 5.61 -8.04 -13.91
N GLY A 40 6.42 -9.10 -13.83
CA GLY A 40 6.69 -10.02 -14.93
C GLY A 40 7.90 -9.63 -15.79
N PRO A 41 7.93 -10.06 -17.08
CA PRO A 41 9.02 -9.76 -17.99
C PRO A 41 9.28 -8.25 -18.12
N LYS A 42 10.56 -7.86 -18.15
CA LYS A 42 10.96 -6.47 -18.36
C LYS A 42 10.63 -6.03 -19.79
N LEU A 43 9.89 -4.93 -19.93
CA LEU A 43 9.66 -4.26 -21.21
C LEU A 43 10.78 -3.25 -21.49
N TYR A 44 11.14 -2.49 -20.46
CA TYR A 44 12.17 -1.47 -20.54
C TYR A 44 12.87 -1.36 -19.18
N ALA A 45 14.17 -1.05 -19.19
CA ALA A 45 14.94 -0.82 -17.98
C ALA A 45 15.99 0.28 -18.23
N LEU A 46 16.16 1.15 -17.24
CA LEU A 46 17.18 2.19 -17.23
C LEU A 46 17.94 2.14 -15.92
N GLU A 47 19.26 2.09 -15.98
CA GLU A 47 20.11 2.21 -14.79
C GLU A 47 20.50 3.66 -14.56
N ARG A 48 20.21 4.18 -13.36
CA ARG A 48 20.61 5.52 -12.95
C ARG A 48 20.94 5.55 -11.47
N GLY A 49 22.13 6.03 -11.11
CA GLY A 49 22.54 6.18 -9.71
C GLY A 49 22.54 4.87 -8.91
N GLY A 50 22.95 3.76 -9.55
CA GLY A 50 22.99 2.43 -8.92
C GLY A 50 21.63 1.74 -8.77
N THR A 51 20.56 2.28 -9.36
CA THR A 51 19.23 1.67 -9.35
C THR A 51 18.76 1.38 -10.77
N GLU A 52 18.31 0.15 -11.00
CA GLU A 52 17.58 -0.25 -12.20
C GLU A 52 16.11 0.18 -12.06
N TYR A 53 15.70 1.16 -12.87
CA TYR A 53 14.31 1.58 -13.02
C TYR A 53 13.68 0.74 -14.13
N ARG A 54 12.79 -0.18 -13.75
CA ARG A 54 12.19 -1.17 -14.65
C ARG A 54 10.72 -0.86 -14.91
N LEU A 55 10.30 -0.99 -16.16
CA LEU A 55 8.90 -1.08 -16.55
C LEU A 55 8.63 -2.52 -17.01
N SER A 56 7.65 -3.17 -16.39
CA SER A 56 7.32 -4.58 -16.63
C SER A 56 5.99 -4.74 -17.36
N LEU A 57 5.77 -5.93 -17.95
CA LEU A 57 4.62 -6.20 -18.83
C LEU A 57 3.25 -5.99 -18.16
N ILE A 58 3.12 -6.32 -16.88
CA ILE A 58 1.85 -6.21 -16.15
C ILE A 58 1.87 -4.92 -15.32
N PRO A 59 1.22 -3.83 -15.74
CA PRO A 59 1.32 -2.50 -15.11
C PRO A 59 0.41 -2.36 -13.88
N LEU A 60 0.31 -3.41 -13.07
CA LEU A 60 -0.53 -3.45 -11.86
C LEU A 60 0.36 -3.39 -10.63
N GLY A 61 0.71 -2.20 -10.17
CA GLY A 61 1.55 -2.00 -8.97
C GLY A 61 3.04 -1.94 -9.28
N GLY A 62 3.86 -2.53 -8.42
CA GLY A 62 5.32 -2.48 -8.52
C GLY A 62 6.01 -3.19 -7.36
N TYR A 63 7.33 -3.09 -7.29
CA TYR A 63 8.10 -3.53 -6.13
C TYR A 63 9.43 -2.76 -6.00
N VAL A 64 9.90 -2.63 -4.76
CA VAL A 64 11.22 -2.08 -4.42
C VAL A 64 12.13 -3.18 -3.89
N MET A 65 13.31 -3.33 -4.48
CA MET A 65 14.29 -4.33 -4.06
C MET A 65 15.59 -3.67 -3.58
N PRO A 66 15.90 -3.72 -2.26
CA PRO A 66 17.18 -3.28 -1.73
C PRO A 66 18.36 -4.04 -2.36
N ASP A 67 19.49 -3.35 -2.53
CA ASP A 67 20.74 -3.94 -3.01
C ASP A 67 21.55 -4.48 -1.83
N ILE A 68 21.07 -5.57 -1.24
CA ILE A 68 21.65 -6.20 -0.06
C ILE A 68 21.69 -7.71 -0.31
N ASP A 69 22.87 -8.30 -0.18
CA ASP A 69 23.15 -9.67 -0.60
C ASP A 69 22.33 -10.72 0.16
N ASP A 70 22.16 -10.53 1.48
CA ASP A 70 21.41 -11.46 2.31
C ASP A 70 20.62 -10.78 3.45
N GLU A 71 19.77 -11.57 4.09
CA GLU A 71 18.93 -11.10 5.20
C GLU A 71 19.79 -10.65 6.40
N LYS A 72 20.94 -11.27 6.67
CA LYS A 72 21.79 -10.89 7.81
C LYS A 72 22.34 -9.48 7.62
N ALA A 73 22.88 -9.19 6.43
CA ALA A 73 23.36 -7.87 6.06
C ALA A 73 22.26 -6.80 6.15
N PHE A 74 21.00 -7.18 5.85
CA PHE A 74 19.86 -6.29 6.08
C PHE A 74 19.66 -6.00 7.57
N PHE A 75 19.67 -7.03 8.42
CA PHE A 75 19.51 -6.88 9.88
C PHE A 75 20.68 -6.17 10.57
N ASP A 76 21.87 -6.15 9.95
CA ASP A 76 23.01 -5.35 10.43
C ASP A 76 22.81 -3.84 10.23
N LEU A 77 21.86 -3.42 9.39
CA LEU A 77 21.50 -2.01 9.26
C LEU A 77 20.90 -1.47 10.57
N PRO A 78 21.16 -0.19 10.91
CA PRO A 78 20.51 0.46 12.04
C PRO A 78 18.99 0.31 11.97
N VAL A 79 18.38 -0.08 13.10
CA VAL A 79 16.93 -0.30 13.23
C VAL A 79 16.11 0.85 12.65
N LEU A 80 16.53 2.10 12.87
CA LEU A 80 15.82 3.27 12.37
C LEU A 80 15.74 3.29 10.84
N ARG A 81 16.79 2.88 10.11
CA ARG A 81 16.78 2.85 8.64
C ARG A 81 15.77 1.83 8.12
N ARG A 82 15.70 0.66 8.77
CA ARG A 82 14.74 -0.40 8.44
C ARG A 82 13.30 0.00 8.76
N VAL A 83 13.08 0.67 9.89
CA VAL A 83 11.77 1.23 10.26
C VAL A 83 11.34 2.32 9.27
N VAL A 84 12.23 3.24 8.91
CA VAL A 84 11.95 4.29 7.91
C VAL A 84 11.60 3.68 6.57
N LEU A 85 12.36 2.68 6.11
CA LEU A 85 12.05 1.93 4.90
C LEU A 85 10.64 1.35 4.94
N ALA A 86 10.29 0.61 5.99
CA ALA A 86 8.97 -0.02 6.12
C ALA A 86 7.84 1.02 6.25
N ALA A 87 8.06 2.14 6.94
CA ALA A 87 7.06 3.19 7.09
C ALA A 87 6.80 3.99 5.79
N GLY A 88 7.74 3.97 4.84
CA GLY A 88 7.66 4.73 3.60
C GLY A 88 6.39 4.47 2.79
N GLY A 89 6.01 3.20 2.62
CA GLY A 89 4.82 2.81 1.85
C GLY A 89 3.52 3.33 2.46
N PRO A 90 3.19 2.98 3.72
CA PRO A 90 2.00 3.50 4.40
C PRO A 90 1.94 5.02 4.45
N ALA A 91 3.09 5.69 4.64
CA ALA A 91 3.15 7.16 4.65
C ALA A 91 2.77 7.76 3.28
N ALA A 92 3.27 7.22 2.17
CA ALA A 92 2.89 7.66 0.83
C ALA A 92 1.41 7.36 0.53
N SER A 93 0.91 6.20 0.95
CA SER A 93 -0.51 5.84 0.83
C SER A 93 -1.43 6.73 1.67
N MET A 94 -0.95 7.31 2.77
CA MET A 94 -1.67 8.32 3.55
C MET A 94 -1.60 9.72 2.94
N ALA A 95 -0.54 10.05 2.20
CA ALA A 95 -0.39 11.34 1.54
C ALA A 95 -1.29 11.47 0.29
N LEU A 96 -1.44 10.40 -0.49
CA LEU A 96 -2.24 10.42 -1.73
C LEU A 96 -3.71 10.89 -1.53
N PRO A 97 -4.47 10.40 -0.54
CA PRO A 97 -5.84 10.84 -0.28
C PRO A 97 -5.98 12.35 -0.10
N PHE A 98 -5.04 12.98 0.60
CA PHE A 98 -5.03 14.43 0.78
C PHE A 98 -5.01 15.15 -0.58
N PHE A 99 -4.14 14.75 -1.49
CA PHE A 99 -4.07 15.35 -2.82
C PHE A 99 -5.30 15.04 -3.68
N CYS A 100 -5.84 13.82 -3.59
CA CYS A 100 -7.07 13.45 -4.29
C CYS A 100 -8.26 14.29 -3.83
N PHE A 101 -8.44 14.44 -2.52
CA PHE A 101 -9.50 15.26 -1.94
C PHE A 101 -9.30 16.76 -2.23
N ALA A 102 -8.07 17.28 -2.12
CA ALA A 102 -7.77 18.67 -2.45
C ALA A 102 -8.08 19.00 -3.91
N LEU A 103 -7.69 18.13 -4.85
CA LEU A 103 -8.01 18.31 -6.26
C LEU A 103 -9.53 18.21 -6.49
N SER A 104 -10.16 17.22 -5.87
CA SER A 104 -11.60 17.00 -5.95
C SER A 104 -12.42 18.21 -5.50
N ASP A 105 -12.09 18.77 -4.34
CA ASP A 105 -12.78 19.92 -3.75
C ASP A 105 -12.47 21.21 -4.52
N ALA A 106 -11.23 21.38 -4.99
CA ALA A 106 -10.86 22.51 -5.84
C ALA A 106 -11.62 22.53 -7.18
N LEU A 107 -11.85 21.37 -7.78
CA LEU A 107 -12.62 21.24 -9.03
C LEU A 107 -14.12 21.50 -8.82
N ARG A 108 -14.68 21.20 -7.65
CA ARG A 108 -16.12 21.37 -7.35
C ARG A 108 -16.48 22.73 -6.80
N PHE A 109 -15.67 23.25 -5.89
CA PHE A 109 -15.97 24.43 -5.08
C PHE A 109 -14.98 25.58 -5.31
N GLY A 110 -13.99 25.39 -6.20
CA GLY A 110 -12.93 26.35 -6.50
C GLY A 110 -11.70 26.23 -5.58
N PRO A 111 -10.55 26.82 -5.97
CA PRO A 111 -9.27 26.67 -5.28
C PRO A 111 -9.14 27.58 -4.03
N GLY A 112 -10.12 27.52 -3.13
CA GLY A 112 -10.06 28.22 -1.85
C GLY A 112 -9.07 27.55 -0.89
N PHE A 113 -8.46 28.32 0.02
CA PHE A 113 -7.55 27.80 1.04
C PHE A 113 -8.16 26.67 1.88
N GLY A 114 -9.46 26.78 2.20
CA GLY A 114 -10.21 25.73 2.88
C GLY A 114 -10.26 24.42 2.09
N ASN A 115 -10.56 24.51 0.79
CA ASN A 115 -10.73 23.36 -0.10
C ASN A 115 -9.41 22.70 -0.48
N LEU A 116 -8.29 23.45 -0.43
CA LEU A 116 -6.96 22.93 -0.77
C LEU A 116 -6.20 22.34 0.42
N LEU A 117 -6.53 22.74 1.65
CA LEU A 117 -5.75 22.37 2.83
C LEU A 117 -6.60 21.81 3.96
N PHE A 118 -7.58 22.56 4.47
CA PHE A 118 -8.31 22.15 5.67
C PHE A 118 -9.30 21.01 5.41
N GLN A 119 -10.15 21.13 4.40
CA GLN A 119 -11.15 20.10 4.08
C GLN A 119 -10.50 18.76 3.70
N PRO A 120 -9.48 18.71 2.84
CA PRO A 120 -8.84 17.44 2.49
C PRO A 120 -8.16 16.77 3.68
N LEU A 121 -7.57 17.56 4.59
CA LEU A 121 -6.98 17.05 5.83
C LEU A 121 -8.05 16.44 6.75
N GLU A 122 -9.16 17.15 6.95
CA GLU A 122 -10.29 16.68 7.75
C GLU A 122 -10.93 15.42 7.15
N GLN A 123 -11.13 15.39 5.83
CA GLN A 123 -11.65 14.23 5.11
C GLN A 123 -10.71 13.02 5.22
N THR A 124 -9.41 13.22 5.04
CA THR A 124 -8.40 12.15 5.16
C THR A 124 -8.38 11.59 6.57
N ALA A 125 -8.37 12.45 7.59
CA ALA A 125 -8.38 12.04 8.99
C ALA A 125 -9.68 11.30 9.37
N THR A 126 -10.83 11.83 8.95
CA THR A 126 -12.13 11.23 9.21
C THR A 126 -12.26 9.87 8.54
N ALA A 127 -11.83 9.74 7.28
CA ALA A 127 -11.86 8.48 6.55
C ALA A 127 -10.89 7.46 7.17
N PHE A 128 -9.69 7.89 7.59
CA PHE A 128 -8.75 7.04 8.33
C PHE A 128 -9.38 6.48 9.61
N ILE A 129 -9.96 7.35 10.45
CA ILE A 129 -10.60 6.94 11.72
C ILE A 129 -11.75 5.97 11.46
N LYS A 130 -12.62 6.26 10.47
CA LYS A 130 -13.72 5.38 10.09
C LYS A 130 -13.22 3.99 9.68
N ILE A 131 -12.24 3.93 8.77
CA ILE A 131 -11.68 2.65 8.30
C ILE A 131 -11.01 1.90 9.45
N ALA A 132 -10.19 2.57 10.26
CA ALA A 132 -9.52 1.96 11.40
C ALA A 132 -10.52 1.41 12.44
N SER A 133 -11.65 2.09 12.64
CA SER A 133 -12.70 1.67 13.58
C SER A 133 -13.43 0.39 13.15
N VAL A 134 -13.42 0.06 11.85
CA VAL A 134 -14.06 -1.15 11.31
C VAL A 134 -13.17 -2.39 11.48
N ILE A 135 -11.85 -2.22 11.65
CA ILE A 135 -10.92 -3.35 11.71
C ILE A 135 -11.25 -4.37 12.82
N PRO A 136 -11.57 -3.96 14.07
CA PRO A 136 -12.00 -4.91 15.10
C PRO A 136 -13.26 -5.69 14.71
N LEU A 137 -14.16 -5.08 13.93
CA LEU A 137 -15.40 -5.73 13.48
C LEU A 137 -15.13 -6.84 12.47
N LEU A 138 -14.08 -6.74 11.64
CA LEU A 138 -13.68 -7.79 10.68
C LEU A 138 -13.38 -9.13 11.37
N PHE A 139 -12.93 -9.12 12.63
CA PHE A 139 -12.65 -10.33 13.40
C PHE A 139 -13.90 -10.97 14.01
N THR A 140 -15.04 -10.28 13.98
CA THR A 140 -16.31 -10.77 14.52
C THR A 140 -17.34 -11.06 13.42
N HIS A 141 -17.25 -10.37 12.28
CA HIS A 141 -18.17 -10.52 11.15
C HIS A 141 -17.39 -10.94 9.89
N HIS A 142 -17.31 -12.25 9.64
CA HIS A 142 -16.47 -12.84 8.58
C HIS A 142 -17.01 -12.66 7.15
N GLY A 143 -18.21 -12.08 6.99
CA GLY A 143 -18.92 -11.98 5.71
C GLY A 143 -18.63 -10.74 4.87
N GLU A 144 -17.80 -9.79 5.34
CA GLU A 144 -17.62 -8.48 4.68
C GLU A 144 -16.24 -8.28 4.04
N LEU A 145 -15.36 -9.27 4.12
CA LEU A 145 -14.08 -9.23 3.40
C LEU A 145 -14.33 -9.23 1.89
N SER A 146 -13.84 -8.19 1.22
CA SER A 146 -13.85 -8.07 -0.23
C SER A 146 -12.41 -8.16 -0.73
N GLY A 147 -12.16 -9.06 -1.68
CA GLY A 147 -10.87 -9.19 -2.33
C GLY A 147 -10.67 -8.14 -3.42
N ILE A 148 -9.59 -8.30 -4.20
CA ILE A 148 -9.26 -7.39 -5.30
C ILE A 148 -10.39 -7.37 -6.34
N ALA A 149 -11.00 -8.52 -6.63
CA ALA A 149 -12.10 -8.64 -7.58
C ALA A 149 -13.34 -7.87 -7.12
N GLY A 150 -13.70 -7.96 -5.84
CA GLY A 150 -14.79 -7.20 -5.25
C GLY A 150 -14.51 -5.70 -5.20
N ILE A 151 -13.29 -5.28 -4.88
CA ILE A 151 -12.87 -3.87 -4.93
C ILE A 151 -13.00 -3.30 -6.34
N VAL A 152 -12.51 -4.02 -7.36
CA VAL A 152 -12.63 -3.60 -8.77
C VAL A 152 -14.10 -3.60 -9.21
N SER A 153 -14.90 -4.56 -8.75
CA SER A 153 -16.32 -4.65 -9.07
C SER A 153 -17.12 -3.47 -8.49
N GLN A 154 -16.90 -3.18 -7.20
CA GLN A 154 -17.52 -2.04 -6.51
C GLN A 154 -17.02 -0.71 -7.08
N GLY A 155 -15.71 -0.58 -7.31
CA GLY A 155 -15.10 0.61 -7.92
C GLY A 155 -15.63 0.86 -9.33
N GLY A 156 -15.76 -0.17 -10.16
CA GLY A 156 -16.33 -0.06 -11.50
C GLY A 156 -17.78 0.42 -11.53
N ARG A 157 -18.57 0.12 -10.48
CA ARG A 157 -19.93 0.65 -10.32
C ARG A 157 -19.92 2.08 -9.77
N PHE A 158 -19.00 2.38 -8.84
CA PHE A 158 -18.93 3.66 -8.15
C PHE A 158 -18.35 4.80 -9.00
N ILE A 159 -17.30 4.52 -9.79
CA ILE A 159 -16.59 5.53 -10.60
C ILE A 159 -17.49 6.12 -11.70
N GLY A 160 -18.33 5.30 -12.33
CA GLY A 160 -19.19 5.74 -13.44
C GLY A 160 -18.39 6.49 -14.51
N THR A 161 -18.84 7.72 -14.85
CA THR A 161 -18.15 8.67 -15.73
C THR A 161 -17.69 9.94 -15.02
N ASP A 162 -17.87 10.05 -13.70
CA ASP A 162 -17.55 11.26 -12.93
C ASP A 162 -16.10 11.18 -12.40
N GLY A 163 -15.25 12.12 -12.81
CA GLY A 163 -13.86 12.22 -12.35
C GLY A 163 -13.75 12.40 -10.82
N HIS A 164 -14.75 13.00 -10.18
CA HIS A 164 -14.82 13.09 -8.72
C HIS A 164 -14.87 11.72 -8.06
N ASN A 165 -15.68 10.80 -8.60
CA ASN A 165 -15.85 9.48 -8.02
C ASN A 165 -14.58 8.64 -8.20
N LEU A 166 -13.81 8.87 -9.27
CA LEU A 166 -12.48 8.30 -9.43
C LEU A 166 -11.50 8.79 -8.35
N LEU A 167 -11.44 10.10 -8.10
CA LEU A 167 -10.57 10.67 -7.06
C LEU A 167 -10.97 10.19 -5.66
N SER A 168 -12.28 10.19 -5.36
CA SER A 168 -12.81 9.70 -4.09
C SER A 168 -12.55 8.21 -3.88
N PHE A 169 -12.75 7.39 -4.91
CA PHE A 169 -12.43 5.96 -4.88
C PHE A 169 -10.93 5.74 -4.64
N THR A 170 -10.09 6.48 -5.36
CA THR A 170 -8.63 6.39 -5.24
C THR A 170 -8.18 6.76 -3.82
N ALA A 171 -8.72 7.85 -3.27
CA ALA A 171 -8.46 8.29 -1.90
C ALA A 171 -8.86 7.21 -0.89
N LEU A 172 -10.10 6.72 -0.93
CA LEU A 172 -10.59 5.72 0.03
C LEU A 172 -9.82 4.40 -0.04
N MET A 173 -9.52 3.92 -1.25
CA MET A 173 -8.72 2.70 -1.43
C MET A 173 -7.27 2.88 -0.97
N SER A 174 -6.68 4.07 -1.17
CA SER A 174 -5.34 4.37 -0.66
C SER A 174 -5.32 4.44 0.88
N ILE A 175 -6.36 4.98 1.51
CA ILE A 175 -6.50 4.94 2.97
C ILE A 175 -6.62 3.50 3.45
N ASN A 176 -7.47 2.68 2.83
CA ASN A 176 -7.60 1.26 3.16
C ASN A 176 -6.24 0.54 3.07
N LEU A 177 -5.50 0.75 1.97
CA LEU A 177 -4.18 0.14 1.79
C LEU A 177 -3.21 0.55 2.90
N ALA A 178 -3.20 1.82 3.30
CA ALA A 178 -2.32 2.30 4.35
C ALA A 178 -2.71 1.77 5.74
N VAL A 179 -4.00 1.79 6.09
CA VAL A 179 -4.49 1.31 7.38
C VAL A 179 -4.18 -0.18 7.53
N LEU A 180 -4.47 -0.99 6.50
CA LEU A 180 -4.14 -2.41 6.50
C LEU A 180 -2.63 -2.62 6.64
N ASN A 181 -1.80 -1.90 5.88
CA ASN A 181 -0.35 -2.03 5.99
C ASN A 181 0.25 -1.47 7.29
N LEU A 182 -0.51 -0.73 8.11
CA LEU A 182 -0.09 -0.33 9.45
C LEU A 182 -0.40 -1.38 10.53
N LEU A 183 -1.17 -2.42 10.20
CA LEU A 183 -1.47 -3.49 11.16
C LEU A 183 -0.20 -4.24 11.57
N PRO A 184 -0.11 -4.68 12.84
CA PRO A 184 1.05 -5.40 13.36
C PRO A 184 1.07 -6.88 12.93
N ILE A 185 0.95 -7.14 11.62
CA ILE A 185 0.93 -8.47 11.01
C ILE A 185 2.28 -8.67 10.28
N PRO A 186 3.05 -9.74 10.55
CA PRO A 186 4.46 -9.87 10.12
C PRO A 186 4.79 -9.59 8.65
N VAL A 187 3.87 -9.90 7.72
CA VAL A 187 4.05 -9.67 6.27
C VAL A 187 3.81 -8.23 5.86
N LEU A 188 2.93 -7.54 6.58
CA LEU A 188 2.60 -6.15 6.34
C LEU A 188 3.67 -5.24 6.94
N ASP A 189 3.74 -4.00 6.46
CA ASP A 189 4.81 -3.10 6.85
C ASP A 189 4.77 -2.71 8.33
N GLY A 190 3.58 -2.58 8.92
CA GLY A 190 3.35 -2.35 10.34
C GLY A 190 3.91 -3.49 11.19
N GLY A 191 3.75 -4.74 10.75
CA GLY A 191 4.38 -5.88 11.39
C GLY A 191 5.90 -5.84 11.32
N LYS A 192 6.47 -5.49 10.16
CA LYS A 192 7.92 -5.28 10.01
C LYS A 192 8.42 -4.17 10.94
N ILE A 193 7.74 -3.03 10.99
CA ILE A 193 8.05 -1.91 11.88
C ILE A 193 8.07 -2.37 13.34
N VAL A 194 7.03 -3.08 13.79
CA VAL A 194 6.95 -3.61 15.16
C VAL A 194 8.07 -4.60 15.43
N MET A 195 8.35 -5.54 14.51
CA MET A 195 9.44 -6.50 14.67
C MET A 195 10.81 -5.82 14.77
N TYR A 196 11.11 -4.86 13.89
CA TYR A 196 12.36 -4.11 13.93
C TYR A 196 12.47 -3.25 15.20
N ALA A 197 11.38 -2.65 15.67
CA ALA A 197 11.37 -1.90 16.91
C ALA A 197 11.61 -2.81 18.13
N MET A 198 10.98 -3.99 18.17
CA MET A 198 11.13 -4.98 19.23
C MET A 198 12.52 -5.62 19.30
N GLU A 199 13.29 -5.60 18.21
CA GLU A 199 14.69 -6.03 18.20
C GLU A 199 15.55 -5.26 19.22
N LYS A 200 15.25 -3.97 19.47
CA LYS A 200 15.93 -3.18 20.51
C LYS A 200 15.73 -3.76 21.91
N LEU A 201 14.60 -4.45 22.14
CA LEU A 201 14.25 -5.04 23.42
C LEU A 201 14.77 -6.47 23.55
N SER A 202 14.84 -7.24 22.46
CA SER A 202 15.36 -8.61 22.48
C SER A 202 15.89 -9.08 21.13
N ARG A 203 17.19 -9.39 21.06
CA ARG A 203 17.83 -9.98 19.87
C ARG A 203 17.25 -11.34 19.47
N LYS A 204 16.51 -12.02 20.37
CA LYS A 204 15.82 -13.29 20.03
C LYS A 204 14.70 -13.07 19.00
N VAL A 205 14.12 -11.87 18.93
CA VAL A 205 13.05 -11.50 17.98
C VAL A 205 13.54 -11.58 16.52
N VAL A 206 14.83 -11.36 16.27
CA VAL A 206 15.42 -11.47 14.92
C VAL A 206 15.28 -12.90 14.38
N ARG A 207 15.48 -13.93 15.22
CA ARG A 207 15.33 -15.35 14.79
C ARG A 207 13.88 -15.73 14.50
N LEU A 208 12.92 -15.00 15.07
CA LEU A 208 11.50 -15.21 14.87
C LEU A 208 11.00 -14.54 13.58
N HIS A 209 11.73 -13.58 13.01
CA HIS A 209 11.31 -12.85 11.82
C HIS A 209 11.03 -13.78 10.62
N TYR A 210 11.96 -14.68 10.30
CA TYR A 210 11.82 -15.62 9.18
C TYR A 210 10.60 -16.55 9.31
N PRO A 211 10.42 -17.31 10.41
CA PRO A 211 9.25 -18.18 10.55
C PRO A 211 7.93 -17.40 10.64
N LEU A 212 7.89 -16.23 11.29
CA LEU A 212 6.68 -15.39 11.30
C LEU A 212 6.35 -14.83 9.93
N SER A 213 7.35 -14.45 9.13
CA SER A 213 7.13 -13.95 7.78
C SER A 213 6.57 -15.03 6.87
N ILE A 214 7.09 -16.27 6.94
CA ILE A 214 6.54 -17.41 6.19
C ILE A 214 5.10 -17.70 6.62
N ALA A 215 4.86 -17.80 7.93
CA ALA A 215 3.52 -18.07 8.46
C ALA A 215 2.53 -16.97 8.03
N GLY A 216 2.95 -15.71 8.08
CA GLY A 216 2.15 -14.59 7.60
C GLY A 216 1.92 -14.65 6.10
N TRP A 217 2.89 -15.08 5.27
CA TRP A 217 2.71 -15.18 3.82
C TRP A 217 1.73 -16.28 3.48
N ALA A 218 1.83 -17.42 4.16
CA ALA A 218 0.86 -18.51 4.05
C ALA A 218 -0.55 -18.07 4.46
N LEU A 219 -0.68 -17.32 5.56
CA LEU A 219 -1.96 -16.76 6.00
C LEU A 219 -2.52 -15.77 4.98
N MET A 220 -1.71 -14.84 4.47
CA MET A 220 -2.13 -13.86 3.47
C MET A 220 -2.59 -14.54 2.18
N LEU A 221 -1.88 -15.56 1.71
CA LEU A 221 -2.29 -16.36 0.55
C LEU A 221 -3.63 -17.07 0.82
N ALA A 222 -3.82 -17.66 2.00
CA ALA A 222 -5.08 -18.30 2.37
C ALA A 222 -6.25 -17.30 2.40
N VAL A 223 -6.06 -16.12 3.00
CA VAL A 223 -7.07 -15.05 3.02
C VAL A 223 -7.37 -14.56 1.61
N MET A 224 -6.36 -14.38 0.75
CA MET A 224 -6.55 -13.94 -0.63
C MET A 224 -7.35 -14.95 -1.45
N ILE A 225 -7.07 -16.25 -1.30
CA ILE A 225 -7.85 -17.32 -1.94
C ILE A 225 -9.29 -17.30 -1.42
N TYR A 226 -9.47 -17.25 -0.10
CA TYR A 226 -10.80 -17.19 0.52
C TYR A 226 -11.63 -16.00 0.04
N ALA A 227 -11.05 -14.79 0.07
CA ALA A 227 -11.71 -13.57 -0.40
C ALA A 227 -12.06 -13.63 -1.89
N THR A 228 -11.18 -14.22 -2.71
CA THR A 228 -11.45 -14.40 -4.15
C THR A 228 -12.60 -15.37 -4.38
N VAL A 229 -12.66 -16.48 -3.63
CA VAL A 229 -13.77 -17.44 -3.73
C VAL A 229 -15.09 -16.80 -3.28
N LEU A 230 -15.09 -16.03 -2.18
CA LEU A 230 -16.26 -15.27 -1.74
C LEU A 230 -16.72 -14.26 -2.79
N ASP A 231 -15.80 -13.50 -3.39
CA ASP A 231 -16.14 -12.53 -4.41
C ASP A 231 -16.74 -13.20 -5.65
N VAL A 232 -16.19 -14.32 -6.12
CA VAL A 232 -16.76 -15.09 -7.24
C VAL A 232 -18.15 -15.63 -6.88
N GLY A 233 -18.33 -16.19 -5.68
CA GLY A 233 -19.63 -16.70 -5.23
C GLY A 233 -20.70 -15.61 -5.07
N ARG A 234 -20.32 -14.35 -4.86
CA ARG A 234 -21.23 -13.20 -4.86
C ARG A 234 -21.57 -12.69 -6.27
N MET A 235 -20.81 -13.08 -7.29
CA MET A 235 -20.97 -12.62 -8.69
C MET A 235 -21.75 -13.61 -9.58
N ILE A 236 -21.89 -14.86 -9.15
CA ILE A 236 -22.68 -15.92 -9.79
C ILE A 236 -24.07 -15.93 -9.15
#